data_AF-A0A1V3WWJ8-F1
#
_entry.id   AF-A0A1V3WWJ8-F1
#
_cell.length_a   1.000
_cell.length_b   1.000
_cell.length_c   1.000
_cell.angle_alpha   90.00
_cell.angle_beta   90.00
_cell.angle_gamma   90.00
#
_symmetry.space_group_name_H-M   'P 1'
#
loop_
_entity.id
_entity.type
_entity.pdbx_description
1 polymer ?
#
loop_
_entity_poly.entity_id
_entity_poly.type
_entity_poly.pdbx_seq_one_letter_code
_entity_poly.pdbx_strand_id
1 'polypeptide(L)'
;MPNGDRLMIPVTDAGELSRVFVAADDAIAKRIVIRTAGAGERVSVHTRDHERWASVRMPEVSIVATSRPAPRTTVSVVEYVGRRKRYGDSTSEVVGNDIGDVAIAPTPRPASVITIAPAGTALPEGHRHGFEVTIEQVDRAMVKVTAAGQNWLVEMEMFRAENRYVSLEPVTMSIATQ
;
A
#
# COMPACT_ATOMS: atom_id res chain seq x y z
N MET A 1 -12.87 22.47 -17.84
CA MET A 1 -12.37 22.00 -16.52
C MET A 1 -10.95 22.50 -16.40
N PRO A 2 -10.56 23.22 -15.35
CA PRO A 2 -9.22 23.78 -15.27
C PRO A 2 -8.21 22.64 -15.10
N ASN A 3 -7.16 22.73 -15.89
CA ASN A 3 -6.06 21.79 -16.01
C ASN A 3 -5.15 22.04 -14.80
N GLY A 4 -4.96 21.11 -13.85
CA GLY A 4 -4.08 21.47 -12.73
C GLY A 4 -3.77 20.45 -11.64
N ASP A 5 -4.70 19.65 -11.13
CA ASP A 5 -4.46 18.92 -9.86
C ASP A 5 -3.83 17.54 -10.06
N ARG A 6 -2.76 17.49 -10.86
CA ARG A 6 -1.90 16.30 -10.98
C ARG A 6 -0.77 16.43 -9.96
N LEU A 7 -0.95 15.77 -8.83
CA LEU A 7 0.03 15.81 -7.76
C LEU A 7 0.93 14.57 -7.82
N MET A 8 2.20 14.77 -8.18
CA MET A 8 3.25 13.78 -7.98
C MET A 8 3.84 14.02 -6.58
N ILE A 9 3.29 13.39 -5.55
CA ILE A 9 3.90 13.43 -4.22
C ILE A 9 5.01 12.40 -4.19
N PRO A 10 6.27 12.78 -3.87
CA PRO A 10 7.24 11.78 -3.46
C PRO A 10 6.68 11.11 -2.20
N VAL A 11 6.40 9.81 -2.26
CA VAL A 11 5.80 9.06 -1.14
C VAL A 11 6.75 9.05 0.08
N THR A 12 7.99 9.46 -0.14
CA THR A 12 9.07 9.57 0.83
C THR A 12 9.76 10.92 0.71
N ASP A 13 10.01 11.58 1.83
CA ASP A 13 11.04 12.62 1.90
C ASP A 13 12.38 11.94 2.21
N ALA A 14 13.43 12.24 1.44
CA ALA A 14 14.77 11.71 1.68
C ALA A 14 15.41 12.31 2.95
N GLY A 15 14.89 13.43 3.47
CA GLY A 15 15.37 14.12 4.67
C GLY A 15 14.59 13.84 5.96
N GLU A 16 13.34 13.41 5.88
CA GLU A 16 12.47 13.15 7.04
C GLU A 16 11.78 11.78 6.99
N LEU A 17 11.68 11.15 8.16
CA LEU A 17 10.98 9.88 8.34
C LEU A 17 9.54 10.05 7.84
N SER A 18 9.10 9.22 6.90
CA SER A 18 7.75 9.33 6.33
C SER A 18 6.88 8.14 6.75
N ARG A 19 5.83 8.38 7.55
CA ARG A 19 4.80 7.40 7.91
C ARG A 19 3.55 7.62 7.08
N VAL A 20 3.36 6.74 6.10
CA VAL A 20 2.25 6.82 5.15
C VAL A 20 1.24 5.73 5.44
N PHE A 21 -0.03 6.09 5.56
CA PHE A 21 -1.14 5.14 5.56
C PHE A 21 -1.86 5.18 4.23
N VAL A 22 -2.14 4.02 3.64
CA VAL A 22 -2.85 3.90 2.37
C VAL A 22 -4.03 2.96 2.56
N ALA A 23 -5.26 3.47 2.52
CA ALA A 23 -6.47 2.65 2.46
C ALA A 23 -6.97 2.61 1.02
N ALA A 24 -6.62 1.56 0.29
CA ALA A 24 -6.92 1.45 -1.12
C ALA A 24 -7.02 -0.01 -1.60
N ASP A 25 -7.63 -0.19 -2.76
CA ASP A 25 -7.66 -1.46 -3.46
C ASP A 25 -6.27 -1.86 -3.93
N ASP A 26 -6.12 -3.14 -4.23
CA ASP A 26 -4.84 -3.74 -4.59
C ASP A 26 -4.18 -3.06 -5.80
N ALA A 27 -4.99 -2.63 -6.77
CA ALA A 27 -4.52 -1.92 -7.94
C ALA A 27 -3.85 -0.57 -7.62
N ILE A 28 -4.44 0.21 -6.71
CA ILE A 28 -3.88 1.49 -6.28
C ILE A 28 -2.66 1.26 -5.39
N ALA A 29 -2.74 0.32 -4.44
CA ALA A 29 -1.64 -0.01 -3.55
C ALA A 29 -0.39 -0.46 -4.32
N LYS A 30 -0.54 -1.35 -5.31
CA LYS A 30 0.56 -1.79 -6.17
C LYS A 30 1.18 -0.65 -6.97
N ARG A 31 0.37 0.28 -7.50
CA ARG A 31 0.88 1.46 -8.22
C ARG A 31 1.68 2.38 -7.32
N ILE A 32 1.24 2.59 -6.08
CA ILE A 32 2.01 3.37 -5.09
C ILE A 32 3.37 2.70 -4.85
N VAL A 33 3.42 1.38 -4.65
CA VAL A 33 4.68 0.64 -4.49
C VAL A 33 5.58 0.76 -5.73
N ILE A 34 5.02 0.60 -6.92
CA ILE A 34 5.76 0.71 -8.18
C ILE A 34 6.36 2.11 -8.35
N ARG A 35 5.59 3.16 -8.04
CA ARG A 35 6.06 4.54 -8.14
C ARG A 35 7.10 4.88 -7.09
N THR A 36 6.95 4.34 -5.89
CA THR A 36 7.97 4.47 -4.83
C THR A 36 9.29 3.91 -5.33
N ALA A 37 9.30 2.70 -5.89
CA ALA A 37 10.49 2.12 -6.52
C ALA A 37 10.98 2.94 -7.74
N GLY A 38 10.05 3.44 -8.56
CA GLY A 38 10.35 4.29 -9.72
C GLY A 38 10.99 5.65 -9.36
N ALA A 39 10.77 6.13 -8.13
CA ALA A 39 11.41 7.31 -7.57
C ALA A 39 12.86 7.03 -7.08
N GLY A 40 13.33 5.79 -7.21
CA GLY A 40 14.68 5.37 -6.81
C GLY A 40 14.75 4.66 -5.45
N GLU A 41 13.61 4.44 -4.80
CA GLU A 41 13.56 3.76 -3.51
C GLU A 41 13.77 2.26 -3.62
N ARG A 42 14.38 1.67 -2.59
CA ARG A 42 14.54 0.22 -2.43
C ARG A 42 13.46 -0.27 -1.49
N VAL A 43 12.46 -0.94 -2.04
CA VAL A 43 11.24 -1.29 -1.32
C VAL A 43 11.28 -2.73 -0.84
N SER A 44 11.02 -2.95 0.46
CA SER A 44 10.68 -4.27 1.00
C SER A 44 9.20 -4.34 1.34
N VAL A 45 8.45 -5.18 0.63
CA VAL A 45 7.06 -5.50 0.95
C VAL A 45 7.03 -6.66 1.93
N HIS A 46 6.59 -6.40 3.15
CA HIS A 46 6.44 -7.39 4.20
C HIS A 46 5.00 -7.94 4.16
N THR A 47 4.85 -9.16 3.69
CA THR A 47 3.55 -9.82 3.52
C THR A 47 3.68 -11.31 3.74
N ARG A 48 2.58 -11.94 4.19
CA ARG A 48 2.45 -13.41 4.19
C ARG A 48 1.75 -13.91 2.91
N ASP A 49 1.10 -13.02 2.17
CA ASP A 49 0.44 -13.31 0.89
C ASP A 49 1.36 -12.94 -0.28
N HIS A 50 2.28 -13.85 -0.60
CA HIS A 50 3.25 -13.63 -1.67
C HIS A 50 2.61 -13.57 -3.07
N GLU A 51 1.53 -14.31 -3.30
CA GLU A 51 0.88 -14.36 -4.62
C GLU A 51 0.24 -13.03 -4.97
N ARG A 52 -0.40 -12.39 -3.99
CA ARG A 52 -0.94 -11.03 -4.15
C ARG A 52 0.11 -10.05 -4.64
N TRP A 53 1.33 -10.11 -4.12
CA TRP A 53 2.41 -9.18 -4.45
C TRP A 53 3.40 -9.69 -5.50
N ALA A 54 3.23 -10.91 -6.01
CA ALA A 54 4.15 -11.53 -6.98
C ALA A 54 4.28 -10.69 -8.25
N SER A 55 3.19 -10.06 -8.68
CA SER A 55 3.14 -9.25 -9.90
C SER A 55 3.96 -7.97 -9.81
N VAL A 56 4.31 -7.44 -8.62
CA VAL A 56 5.12 -6.22 -8.50
C VAL A 56 6.62 -6.49 -8.31
N ARG A 57 7.03 -7.76 -8.32
CA ARG A 57 8.43 -8.14 -8.13
C ARG A 57 9.29 -7.59 -9.28
N MET A 58 10.23 -6.72 -8.93
CA MET A 58 11.16 -6.08 -9.86
C MET A 58 12.49 -5.79 -9.13
N PRO A 59 13.57 -5.36 -9.80
CA PRO A 59 14.88 -5.25 -9.18
C PRO A 59 14.93 -4.43 -7.87
N GLU A 60 14.10 -3.38 -7.77
CA GLU A 60 14.05 -2.49 -6.60
C GLU A 60 12.91 -2.81 -5.62
N VAL A 61 12.15 -3.89 -5.86
CA VAL A 61 11.07 -4.36 -4.98
C VAL A 61 11.32 -5.80 -4.53
N SER A 62 11.54 -5.98 -3.24
CA SER A 62 11.69 -7.29 -2.60
C SER A 62 10.41 -7.66 -1.84
N ILE A 63 9.91 -8.88 -2.04
CA ILE A 63 8.78 -9.42 -1.26
C ILE A 63 9.36 -10.33 -0.18
N VAL A 64 9.07 -10.03 1.09
CA VAL A 64 9.65 -10.73 2.25
C VAL A 64 8.55 -11.19 3.22
N ALA A 65 8.68 -12.42 3.72
CA ALA A 65 7.80 -13.00 4.74
C ALA A 65 8.23 -12.69 6.19
N THR A 66 9.32 -11.94 6.37
CA THR A 66 9.97 -11.77 7.67
C THR A 66 10.08 -10.30 8.06
N SER A 67 10.28 -10.04 9.36
CA SER A 67 10.54 -8.71 9.87
C SER A 67 11.79 -8.05 9.30
N ARG A 68 12.80 -8.83 8.89
CA ARG A 68 14.05 -8.24 8.39
C ARG A 68 13.87 -7.76 6.95
N PRO A 69 14.05 -6.45 6.67
CA PRO A 69 14.00 -5.95 5.30
C PRO A 69 15.15 -6.51 4.45
N ALA A 70 14.99 -6.50 3.12
CA ALA A 70 16.07 -6.79 2.20
C ALA A 70 17.23 -5.78 2.36
N PRO A 71 18.48 -6.17 2.02
CA PRO A 71 19.63 -5.26 2.14
C PRO A 71 19.40 -3.94 1.40
N ARG A 72 19.80 -2.83 2.04
CA ARG A 72 19.66 -1.46 1.52
C ARG A 72 18.23 -0.97 1.34
N THR A 73 17.25 -1.61 1.97
CA THR A 73 15.86 -1.10 1.99
C THR A 73 15.82 0.31 2.56
N THR A 74 15.14 1.20 1.84
CA THR A 74 14.85 2.58 2.26
C THR A 74 13.39 2.72 2.68
N VAL A 75 12.49 1.91 2.10
CA VAL A 75 11.05 1.90 2.39
C VAL A 75 10.56 0.51 2.71
N SER A 76 9.90 0.35 3.86
CA SER A 76 9.13 -0.87 4.14
C SER A 76 7.65 -0.66 3.88
N VAL A 77 7.04 -1.56 3.13
CA VAL A 77 5.59 -1.65 2.95
C VAL A 77 5.09 -2.76 3.85
N VAL A 78 4.06 -2.49 4.66
CA VAL A 78 3.47 -3.44 5.60
C VAL A 78 1.97 -3.48 5.43
N GLU A 79 1.35 -4.59 5.81
CA GLU A 79 -0.10 -4.72 5.80
C GLU A 79 -0.71 -4.23 7.11
N TYR A 80 -1.78 -3.47 7.00
CA TYR A 80 -2.55 -2.99 8.14
C TYR A 80 -3.34 -4.15 8.75
N VAL A 81 -3.15 -4.34 10.04
CA VAL A 81 -3.95 -5.27 10.84
C VAL A 81 -4.89 -4.46 11.72
N GLY A 82 -6.12 -4.31 11.24
CA GLY A 82 -7.18 -3.70 12.03
C GLY A 82 -7.58 -4.60 13.19
N ARG A 83 -7.57 -4.06 14.42
CA ARG A 83 -8.23 -4.72 15.55
C ARG A 83 -9.73 -4.70 15.29
N ARG A 84 -10.36 -5.85 14.98
CA ARG A 84 -11.83 -5.95 14.90
C ARG A 84 -12.43 -5.48 16.23
N LYS A 85 -13.33 -4.50 16.18
CA LYS A 85 -14.17 -4.10 17.31
C LYS A 85 -15.13 -5.26 17.58
N ARG A 86 -14.88 -6.10 18.59
CA ARG A 86 -15.89 -7.06 19.09
C ARG A 86 -17.05 -6.23 19.64
N TYR A 87 -18.18 -6.24 18.94
CA TYR A 87 -19.43 -5.67 19.43
C TYR A 87 -20.36 -6.83 19.78
N GLY A 88 -20.74 -6.94 21.05
CA GLY A 88 -21.81 -7.84 21.51
C GLY A 88 -21.35 -9.24 21.94
N ASP A 89 -21.83 -9.61 23.11
CA ASP A 89 -21.63 -10.85 23.87
C ASP A 89 -22.47 -12.03 23.32
N SER A 90 -22.14 -13.23 23.82
CA SER A 90 -22.85 -14.51 23.86
C SER A 90 -22.56 -15.58 22.79
N THR A 91 -21.84 -16.60 23.26
CA THR A 91 -21.76 -17.99 22.77
C THR A 91 -21.56 -18.19 21.27
N SER A 92 -20.30 -18.19 20.84
CA SER A 92 -19.83 -19.05 19.74
C SER A 92 -18.32 -19.21 19.90
N GLU A 93 -17.88 -20.40 20.31
CA GLU A 93 -16.52 -20.84 20.08
C GLU A 93 -16.29 -20.89 18.57
N VAL A 94 -15.80 -19.79 18.02
CA VAL A 94 -15.15 -19.81 16.71
C VAL A 94 -13.68 -19.61 17.00
N VAL A 95 -12.94 -20.72 16.88
CA VAL A 95 -11.48 -20.75 16.78
C VAL A 95 -11.12 -19.97 15.51
N GLY A 96 -11.01 -18.66 15.63
CA GLY A 96 -10.62 -17.77 14.54
C GLY A 96 -9.12 -17.55 14.61
N ASN A 97 -8.39 -17.95 13.56
CA ASN A 97 -6.97 -17.65 13.39
C ASN A 97 -6.68 -16.23 13.84
N ASP A 98 -5.75 -16.09 14.78
CA ASP A 98 -5.36 -14.83 15.38
C ASP A 98 -4.98 -13.82 14.30
N ILE A 99 -5.80 -12.78 14.17
CA ILE A 99 -5.57 -11.58 13.36
C ILE A 99 -4.20 -10.94 13.73
N GLY A 100 -3.65 -11.25 14.91
CA GLY A 100 -2.31 -10.86 15.34
C GLY A 100 -1.15 -11.47 14.55
N ASP A 101 -1.38 -12.52 13.76
CA ASP A 101 -0.35 -13.22 12.98
C ASP A 101 -0.32 -12.80 11.50
N VAL A 102 -0.87 -11.63 11.14
CA VAL A 102 -0.81 -11.10 9.77
C VAL A 102 0.17 -9.93 9.64
N ALA A 103 0.32 -9.11 10.69
CA ALA A 103 1.22 -7.97 10.67
C ALA A 103 2.67 -8.45 10.76
N ILE A 104 3.53 -7.92 9.89
CA ILE A 104 4.98 -8.07 9.99
C ILE A 104 5.54 -6.69 10.32
N ALA A 105 6.06 -6.53 11.54
CA ALA A 105 6.73 -5.30 11.93
C ALA A 105 8.20 -5.33 11.43
N PRO A 106 8.63 -4.38 10.58
CA PRO A 106 10.00 -4.35 10.07
C PRO A 106 11.02 -4.10 11.18
N THR A 107 12.13 -4.84 11.18
CA THR A 107 13.24 -4.69 12.13
C THR A 107 14.59 -4.98 11.48
N PRO A 108 15.60 -4.08 11.60
CA PRO A 108 15.51 -2.75 12.23
C PRO A 108 14.51 -1.86 11.49
N ARG A 109 13.88 -0.92 12.22
CA ARG A 109 12.84 -0.07 11.65
C ARG A 109 13.47 0.83 10.57
N PRO A 110 13.06 0.74 9.29
CA PRO A 110 13.54 1.62 8.24
C PRO A 110 13.01 3.05 8.42
N ALA A 111 13.62 3.98 7.70
CA ALA A 111 13.31 5.40 7.79
C ALA A 111 11.85 5.70 7.41
N SER A 112 11.35 5.08 6.34
CA SER A 112 9.99 5.29 5.84
C SER A 112 9.19 4.00 5.83
N VAL A 113 7.93 4.08 6.25
CA VAL A 113 7.00 2.94 6.31
C VAL A 113 5.67 3.31 5.68
N ILE A 114 5.25 2.51 4.71
CA ILE A 114 3.94 2.59 4.07
C ILE A 114 3.07 1.46 4.62
N THR A 115 1.99 1.80 5.30
CA THR A 115 1.01 0.84 5.81
C THR A 115 -0.17 0.74 4.85
N ILE A 116 -0.37 -0.43 4.24
CA ILE A 116 -1.45 -0.69 3.28
C ILE A 116 -2.63 -1.34 3.98
N ALA A 117 -3.80 -0.73 3.89
CA ALA A 117 -5.08 -1.25 4.34
C ALA A 117 -6.05 -1.41 3.16
N PRO A 118 -7.07 -2.28 3.28
CA PRO A 118 -8.16 -2.33 2.31
C PRO A 118 -8.84 -0.97 2.11
N ALA A 119 -9.38 -0.72 0.92
CA ALA A 119 -10.20 0.47 0.67
C ALA A 119 -11.36 0.56 1.65
N GLY A 120 -11.74 1.80 2.02
CA GLY A 120 -12.76 2.04 3.03
C GLY A 120 -12.33 1.79 4.48
N THR A 121 -11.08 1.36 4.73
CA THR A 121 -10.56 1.24 6.10
C THR A 121 -10.46 2.62 6.75
N ALA A 122 -11.33 2.87 7.73
CA ALA A 122 -11.25 4.07 8.56
C ALA A 122 -10.24 3.87 9.70
N LEU A 123 -9.22 4.72 9.77
CA LEU A 123 -8.36 4.79 10.94
C LEU A 123 -9.15 5.36 12.14
N PRO A 124 -9.11 4.69 13.32
CA PRO A 124 -9.58 5.27 14.57
C PRO A 124 -8.87 6.61 14.82
N GLU A 125 -9.56 7.60 15.38
CA GLU A 125 -9.02 8.96 15.55
C GLU A 125 -7.64 8.97 16.23
N GLY A 126 -7.46 8.17 17.29
CA GLY A 126 -6.18 8.05 18.01
C GLY A 126 -5.01 7.47 17.20
N HIS A 127 -5.26 6.82 16.06
CA HIS A 127 -4.22 6.27 15.18
C HIS A 127 -3.89 7.20 14.01
N ARG A 128 -4.73 8.21 13.72
CA ARG A 128 -4.52 9.14 12.60
C ARG A 128 -3.26 9.97 12.79
N HIS A 129 -2.99 10.40 14.03
CA HIS A 129 -1.78 11.14 14.38
C HIS A 129 -0.49 10.30 14.29
N GLY A 130 -0.60 8.98 14.09
CA GLY A 130 0.55 8.10 13.89
C GLY A 130 1.13 8.15 12.47
N PHE A 131 0.45 8.83 11.54
CA PHE A 131 0.81 8.94 10.13
C PHE A 131 0.91 10.42 9.74
N GLU A 132 1.97 10.79 9.02
CA GLU A 132 2.13 12.15 8.49
C GLU A 132 1.32 12.33 7.20
N VAL A 133 1.16 11.24 6.43
CA VAL A 133 0.38 11.20 5.20
C VAL A 133 -0.65 10.09 5.28
N THR A 134 -1.91 10.40 4.97
CA THR A 134 -2.93 9.38 4.71
C THR A 134 -3.43 9.51 3.27
N ILE A 135 -3.58 8.38 2.60
CA ILE A 135 -4.09 8.25 1.24
C ILE A 135 -5.29 7.32 1.30
N GLU A 136 -6.48 7.85 1.06
CA GLU A 136 -7.72 7.07 1.08
C GLU A 136 -8.31 7.05 -0.32
N GLN A 137 -8.47 5.87 -0.89
CA GLN A 137 -9.18 5.74 -2.16
C GLN A 137 -10.67 6.03 -1.94
N VAL A 138 -11.20 6.99 -2.69
CA VAL A 138 -12.60 7.42 -2.60
C VAL A 138 -13.40 7.08 -3.87
N ASP A 139 -12.71 6.82 -4.98
CA ASP A 139 -13.27 6.29 -6.24
C ASP A 139 -12.19 5.46 -6.95
N ARG A 140 -12.47 4.95 -8.15
CA ARG A 140 -11.58 4.09 -8.94
C ARG A 140 -10.17 4.66 -9.12
N ALA A 141 -10.05 5.95 -9.44
CA ALA A 141 -8.77 6.63 -9.61
C ALA A 141 -8.58 7.82 -8.66
N MET A 142 -9.61 8.16 -7.87
CA MET A 142 -9.57 9.32 -6.99
C MET A 142 -9.11 8.91 -5.60
N VAL A 143 -8.13 9.64 -5.09
CA VAL A 143 -7.61 9.47 -3.73
C VAL A 143 -7.73 10.79 -2.97
N LYS A 144 -8.20 10.70 -1.73
CA LYS A 144 -8.11 11.78 -0.75
C LYS A 144 -6.75 11.66 -0.06
N VAL A 145 -5.90 12.66 -0.24
CA VAL A 145 -4.62 12.77 0.45
C VAL A 145 -4.76 13.74 1.62
N THR A 146 -4.36 13.32 2.80
CA THR A 146 -4.25 14.18 3.99
C THR A 146 -2.78 14.27 4.38
N ALA A 147 -2.23 15.47 4.47
CA ALA A 147 -0.87 15.70 4.97
C ALA A 147 -0.75 17.11 5.56
N ALA A 148 0.07 17.28 6.60
CA ALA A 148 0.29 18.57 7.27
C ALA A 148 -1.02 19.32 7.63
N GLY A 149 -2.06 18.57 8.01
CA GLY A 149 -3.38 19.11 8.38
C GLY A 149 -4.22 19.62 7.19
N GLN A 150 -3.77 19.41 5.96
CA GLN A 150 -4.48 19.77 4.73
C GLN A 150 -5.00 18.52 4.03
N ASN A 151 -6.09 18.69 3.27
CA ASN A 151 -6.73 17.63 2.49
C ASN A 151 -6.79 18.01 1.01
N TRP A 152 -6.40 17.09 0.14
CA TRP A 152 -6.52 17.24 -1.31
C TRP A 152 -7.26 16.06 -1.89
N LEU A 153 -8.12 16.33 -2.86
CA LEU A 153 -8.74 15.29 -3.67
C LEU A 153 -7.97 15.23 -4.99
N VAL A 154 -7.29 14.11 -5.24
CA VAL A 154 -6.33 13.96 -6.33
C VAL A 154 -6.76 12.81 -7.23
N GLU A 155 -6.73 13.05 -8.54
CA GLU A 155 -6.85 11.98 -9.53
C GLU A 155 -5.50 11.32 -9.74
N MET A 156 -5.41 10.03 -9.46
CA MET A 156 -4.20 9.25 -9.73
C MET A 156 -4.13 8.92 -11.22
N GLU A 157 -3.11 9.45 -11.89
CA GLU A 157 -2.84 9.11 -13.29
C GLU A 157 -2.59 7.60 -13.44
N MET A 158 -3.11 6.96 -14.49
CA MET A 158 -2.99 5.51 -14.68
C MET A 158 -2.04 5.19 -15.84
N PHE A 159 -0.76 5.00 -15.53
CA PHE A 159 0.24 4.71 -16.56
C PHE A 159 0.09 3.30 -17.14
N ARG A 160 0.12 3.20 -18.47
CA ARG A 160 0.09 1.91 -19.18
C ARG A 160 1.25 0.99 -18.77
N ALA A 161 2.43 1.56 -18.50
CA ALA A 161 3.62 0.81 -18.09
C ALA A 161 3.45 0.05 -16.76
N GLU A 162 2.53 0.50 -15.91
CA GLU A 162 2.22 -0.14 -14.62
C GLU A 162 1.18 -1.26 -14.75
N ASN A 163 0.37 -1.26 -15.83
CA ASN A 163 -0.74 -2.21 -16.00
C ASN A 163 -0.27 -3.67 -15.96
N ARG A 164 0.92 -3.97 -16.51
CA ARG A 164 1.52 -5.31 -16.50
C ARG A 164 1.83 -5.85 -15.10
N TYR A 165 1.89 -4.98 -14.10
CA TYR A 165 2.17 -5.34 -12.71
C TYR A 165 0.91 -5.35 -11.83
N VAL A 166 -0.20 -4.81 -12.35
CA VAL A 166 -1.46 -4.60 -11.63
C VAL A 166 -2.56 -5.54 -12.13
N SER A 167 -2.58 -5.85 -13.43
CA SER A 167 -3.52 -6.79 -14.01
C SER A 167 -2.97 -8.21 -13.97
N LEU A 168 -3.77 -9.14 -13.43
CA LEU A 168 -3.55 -10.59 -13.56
C LEU A 168 -4.45 -11.20 -14.65
N GLU A 169 -5.20 -10.41 -15.43
CA GLU A 169 -5.89 -10.97 -16.59
C GLU A 169 -4.85 -11.51 -17.57
N PRO A 170 -4.89 -12.81 -17.90
CA PRO A 170 -4.04 -13.37 -18.93
C PRO A 170 -4.28 -12.58 -20.21
N VAL A 171 -3.20 -12.09 -20.83
CA VAL A 171 -3.28 -11.60 -22.21
C VAL A 171 -3.60 -12.82 -23.07
N THR A 172 -4.88 -13.09 -23.34
CA THR A 172 -5.30 -14.04 -24.36
C THR A 172 -4.90 -13.46 -25.71
N MET A 173 -3.70 -13.82 -26.18
CA MET A 173 -3.32 -13.61 -27.56
C MET A 173 -4.17 -14.53 -28.42
N SER A 174 -5.18 -14.00 -29.09
CA SER A 174 -5.82 -14.66 -30.21
C SER A 174 -4.80 -14.73 -31.36
N ILE A 175 -4.12 -15.86 -31.47
CA ILE A 175 -3.36 -16.21 -32.68
C ILE A 175 -4.42 -16.52 -33.74
N ALA A 176 -4.66 -15.57 -34.63
CA ALA A 176 -5.40 -15.83 -35.85
C ALA A 176 -4.54 -16.74 -36.74
N THR A 177 -4.89 -18.03 -36.80
CA THR A 177 -4.34 -18.93 -37.81
C THR A 177 -4.99 -18.57 -39.14
N GLN A 178 -4.15 -18.22 -40.11
CA GLN A 178 -4.52 -17.98 -41.51
C GLN A 178 -4.64 -19.31 -42.26
#